data_AF-A0A7V9RPS4-F1
#
_entry.id   AF-A0A7V9RPS4-F1
#
_cell.length_a   1.000
_cell.length_b   1.000
_cell.length_c   1.000
_cell.angle_alpha   90.00
_cell.angle_beta   90.00
_cell.angle_gamma   90.00
#
_symmetry.space_group_name_H-M   'P 1'
#
loop_
_entity.id
_entity.type
_entity.pdbx_description
1 polymer ?
#
loop_
_entity_poly.entity_id
_entity_poly.type
_entity_poly.pdbx_seq_one_letter_code
_entity_poly.pdbx_strand_id
1 'polypeptide(L)'
;MAYVPAGRFRRTDLERRDEHLSWERPDQAFFAAGACHILAWPFIETYPDAGYGIVAARLECDEHCFHAYVSNGTWAFDHAGWNLEADLLSATEEFEKKAVADRWTVLTDLKTYCRDYDHRPPEAYYADPRPRAQTYLASFPAPHAR
;
A
#
# COMPACT_ATOMS: atom_id res chain seq x y z
N MET A 1 14.31 4.88 11.67
CA MET A 1 14.27 5.95 10.63
C MET A 1 12.86 6.49 10.60
N ALA A 2 12.67 7.76 10.23
CA ALA A 2 11.32 8.32 10.05
C ALA A 2 10.64 7.69 8.82
N TYR A 3 9.33 7.50 8.88
CA TYR A 3 8.54 6.98 7.76
C TYR A 3 8.64 7.92 6.54
N VAL A 4 8.73 7.32 5.34
CA VAL A 4 8.77 8.06 4.07
C VAL A 4 7.39 7.97 3.41
N PRO A 5 6.66 9.07 3.22
CA PRO A 5 5.33 9.05 2.63
C PRO A 5 5.31 8.53 1.19
N ALA A 6 4.29 7.72 0.87
CA ALA A 6 4.08 7.14 -0.45
C ALA A 6 4.08 8.20 -1.58
N GLY A 7 3.54 9.39 -1.30
CA GLY A 7 3.51 10.52 -2.24
C GLY A 7 4.89 11.01 -2.73
N ARG A 8 5.99 10.68 -2.01
CA ARG A 8 7.37 10.94 -2.46
C ARG A 8 7.75 10.11 -3.70
N PHE A 9 7.05 8.99 -3.92
CA PHE A 9 7.28 8.06 -5.01
C PHE A 9 6.25 8.21 -6.13
N ARG A 10 5.50 9.32 -6.20
CA ARG A 10 4.56 9.59 -7.29
C ARG A 10 5.21 9.37 -8.65
N ARG A 11 4.52 8.62 -9.52
CA ARG A 11 4.91 8.43 -10.91
C ARG A 11 4.96 9.77 -11.62
N THR A 12 5.95 9.93 -12.49
CA THR A 12 6.00 10.95 -13.53
C THR A 12 4.89 10.74 -14.57
N ASP A 13 4.64 11.74 -15.42
CA ASP A 13 3.68 11.59 -16.53
C ASP A 13 4.04 10.46 -17.48
N LEU A 14 5.34 10.23 -17.71
CA LEU A 14 5.80 9.16 -18.57
C LEU A 14 5.53 7.79 -17.95
N GLU A 15 5.91 7.59 -16.69
CA GLU A 15 5.63 6.34 -15.95
C GLU A 15 4.12 6.09 -15.75
N ARG A 16 3.28 7.12 -15.77
CA ARG A 16 1.81 6.95 -15.77
C ARG A 16 1.26 6.40 -17.08
N ARG A 17 1.89 6.74 -18.21
CA ARG A 17 1.42 6.38 -19.56
C ARG A 17 2.05 5.09 -20.07
N ASP A 18 3.24 4.75 -19.57
CA ASP A 18 3.99 3.57 -19.97
C ASP A 18 4.04 2.56 -18.80
N GLU A 19 3.28 1.48 -18.95
CA GLU A 19 3.17 0.45 -17.92
C GLU A 19 4.46 -0.35 -17.73
N HIS A 20 5.26 -0.50 -18.78
CA HIS A 20 6.56 -1.15 -18.69
C HIS A 20 7.53 -0.28 -17.87
N LEU A 21 7.55 1.04 -18.12
CA LEU A 21 8.34 1.95 -17.29
C LEU A 21 7.86 1.98 -15.84
N SER A 22 6.54 1.94 -15.59
CA SER A 22 6.05 1.79 -14.22
C SER A 22 6.47 0.46 -13.58
N TRP A 23 6.53 -0.61 -14.37
CA TRP A 23 6.91 -1.94 -13.90
C TRP A 23 8.39 -2.01 -13.53
N GLU A 24 9.28 -1.41 -14.30
CA GLU A 24 10.73 -1.44 -14.07
C GLU A 24 11.20 -0.60 -12.86
N ARG A 25 10.30 0.11 -12.18
CA ARG A 25 10.63 0.91 -10.98
C ARG A 25 11.09 0.00 -9.83
N PRO A 26 11.95 0.48 -8.91
CA PRO A 26 12.28 -0.27 -7.69
C PRO A 26 11.03 -0.64 -6.88
N ASP A 27 11.08 -1.78 -6.17
CA ASP A 27 9.90 -2.34 -5.47
C ASP A 27 9.22 -1.34 -4.52
N GLN A 28 9.99 -0.64 -3.68
CA GLN A 28 9.44 0.39 -2.80
C GLN A 28 8.66 1.43 -3.60
N ALA A 29 9.24 1.97 -4.67
CA ALA A 29 8.60 2.98 -5.50
C ALA A 29 7.37 2.42 -6.25
N PHE A 30 7.43 1.16 -6.69
CA PHE A 30 6.34 0.45 -7.34
C PHE A 30 5.12 0.32 -6.41
N PHE A 31 5.32 -0.20 -5.19
CA PHE A 31 4.26 -0.38 -4.20
C PHE A 31 3.75 0.94 -3.61
N ALA A 32 4.63 1.93 -3.43
CA ALA A 32 4.26 3.27 -2.98
C ALA A 32 3.37 4.03 -3.98
N ALA A 33 3.38 3.68 -5.26
CA ALA A 33 2.74 4.46 -6.30
C ALA A 33 1.56 3.73 -6.96
N GLY A 34 0.59 3.30 -6.15
CA GLY A 34 -0.66 2.70 -6.66
C GLY A 34 -0.59 1.19 -6.91
N ALA A 35 0.30 0.49 -6.21
CA ALA A 35 0.26 -0.97 -6.07
C ALA A 35 0.25 -1.41 -4.60
N CYS A 36 -0.09 -0.51 -3.67
CA CYS A 36 -0.05 -0.78 -2.23
C CYS A 36 -1.04 -1.87 -1.80
N HIS A 37 -2.23 -1.91 -2.40
CA HIS A 37 -3.19 -3.00 -2.21
C HIS A 37 -2.63 -4.35 -2.69
N ILE A 38 -1.86 -4.39 -3.77
CA ILE A 38 -1.20 -5.62 -4.23
C ILE A 38 -0.20 -6.16 -3.21
N LEU A 39 0.40 -5.29 -2.39
CA LEU A 39 1.29 -5.71 -1.30
C LEU A 39 0.52 -6.13 -0.04
N ALA A 40 -0.61 -5.47 0.25
CA ALA A 40 -1.39 -5.72 1.46
C ALA A 40 -2.07 -7.11 1.48
N TRP A 41 -2.56 -7.61 0.34
CA TRP A 41 -3.22 -8.93 0.28
C TRP A 41 -2.28 -10.11 0.54
N PRO A 42 -1.12 -10.21 -0.13
CA PRO A 42 -0.14 -11.26 0.16
C PRO A 42 0.29 -11.29 1.62
N PHE A 43 0.32 -10.14 2.31
CA PHE A 43 0.59 -10.11 3.74
C PHE A 43 -0.46 -10.91 4.53
N ILE A 44 -1.74 -10.59 4.38
CA ILE A 44 -2.81 -11.24 5.17
C ILE A 44 -2.98 -12.71 4.79
N GLU A 45 -2.65 -13.09 3.55
CA GLU A 45 -2.60 -14.48 3.09
C GLU A 45 -1.42 -15.24 3.71
N THR A 46 -0.26 -14.59 3.85
CA THR A 46 0.95 -15.20 4.41
C THR A 46 0.87 -15.32 5.94
N TYR A 47 0.23 -14.34 6.61
CA TYR A 47 0.17 -14.24 8.06
C TYR A 47 -1.27 -14.09 8.58
N PRO A 48 -2.17 -15.06 8.32
CA PRO A 48 -3.60 -14.93 8.64
C PRO A 48 -3.88 -14.77 10.14
N ASP A 49 -3.05 -15.38 10.99
CA ASP A 49 -3.25 -15.39 12.45
C ASP A 49 -2.43 -14.30 13.19
N ALA A 50 -1.77 -13.40 12.45
CA ALA A 50 -0.91 -12.38 13.07
C ALA A 50 -1.68 -11.21 13.70
N GLY A 51 -3.02 -11.16 13.57
CA GLY A 51 -3.86 -10.11 14.13
C GLY A 51 -3.79 -8.78 13.38
N TYR A 52 -3.42 -8.80 12.10
CA TYR A 52 -3.44 -7.62 11.23
C TYR A 52 -4.60 -7.71 10.23
N GLY A 53 -5.15 -6.56 9.88
CA GLY A 53 -6.10 -6.40 8.78
C GLY A 53 -5.59 -5.41 7.75
N ILE A 54 -6.20 -5.43 6.57
CA ILE A 54 -5.97 -4.38 5.57
C ILE A 54 -6.78 -3.15 5.97
N VAL A 55 -6.11 -2.01 6.00
CA VAL A 55 -6.71 -0.70 6.25
C VAL A 55 -6.59 0.12 4.98
N ALA A 56 -7.72 0.66 4.54
CA ALA A 56 -7.79 1.66 3.49
C ALA A 56 -7.97 3.04 4.13
N ALA A 57 -7.26 4.03 3.59
CA ALA A 57 -7.27 5.40 4.09
C ALA A 57 -7.60 6.40 2.97
N ARG A 58 -8.34 7.44 3.33
CA ARG A 58 -8.74 8.52 2.43
C ARG A 58 -8.40 9.88 3.05
N LEU A 59 -7.81 10.75 2.26
CA LEU A 59 -7.53 12.13 2.66
C LEU A 59 -8.79 12.99 2.54
N GLU A 60 -8.83 14.10 3.27
CA GLU A 60 -9.88 15.10 3.13
C GLU A 60 -10.00 15.59 1.67
N CYS A 61 -11.24 15.75 1.23
CA CYS A 61 -11.62 16.19 -0.12
C CYS A 61 -11.25 15.23 -1.27
N ASP A 62 -10.67 14.06 -0.99
CA ASP A 62 -10.46 13.02 -1.99
C ASP A 62 -11.72 12.15 -2.10
N GLU A 63 -12.09 11.79 -3.34
CA GLU A 63 -13.26 10.94 -3.60
C GLU A 63 -12.93 9.46 -3.30
N HIS A 64 -11.70 9.05 -3.63
CA HIS A 64 -11.25 7.66 -3.58
C HIS A 64 -10.24 7.41 -2.46
N CYS A 65 -10.09 6.13 -2.10
CA CYS A 65 -9.03 5.69 -1.21
C CYS A 65 -7.67 6.06 -1.79
N PHE A 66 -6.81 6.69 -0.98
CA PHE A 66 -5.48 7.12 -1.40
C PHE A 66 -4.42 6.03 -1.14
N HIS A 67 -4.60 5.22 -0.08
CA HIS A 67 -3.61 4.22 0.34
C HIS A 67 -4.25 3.04 1.04
N ALA A 68 -3.78 1.84 0.71
CA ALA A 68 -4.08 0.61 1.42
C ALA A 68 -2.80 0.07 2.05
N TYR A 69 -2.87 -0.27 3.33
CA TYR A 69 -1.76 -0.83 4.11
C TYR A 69 -2.29 -1.88 5.08
N VAL A 70 -1.38 -2.55 5.79
CA VAL A 70 -1.75 -3.55 6.79
C VAL A 70 -1.54 -2.96 8.17
N SER A 71 -2.49 -3.13 9.09
CA SER A 71 -2.35 -2.64 10.47
C SER A 71 -3.06 -3.51 11.50
N ASN A 72 -2.57 -3.46 12.74
CA ASN A 72 -3.25 -3.96 13.94
C ASN A 72 -3.71 -2.84 14.88
N GLY A 73 -3.71 -1.59 14.41
CA GLY A 73 -4.05 -0.38 15.18
C GLY A 73 -2.88 0.26 15.92
N THR A 74 -1.70 -0.36 15.94
CA THR A 74 -0.47 0.23 16.50
C THR A 74 0.63 0.27 15.46
N TRP A 75 0.87 -0.88 14.82
CA TRP A 75 1.92 -1.03 13.82
C TRP A 75 1.30 -1.21 12.45
N ALA A 76 1.90 -0.56 11.46
CA ALA A 76 1.55 -0.65 10.07
C ALA A 76 2.68 -1.27 9.24
N PHE A 77 2.29 -1.99 8.19
CA PHE A 77 3.18 -2.46 7.11
C PHE A 77 2.68 -1.95 5.77
N ASP A 78 3.57 -1.33 5.01
CA ASP A 78 3.34 -0.90 3.63
C ASP A 78 4.63 -0.90 2.80
N HIS A 79 4.71 -0.07 1.76
CA HIS A 79 5.90 0.09 0.92
C HIS A 79 7.17 0.44 1.73
N ALA A 80 7.05 1.14 2.85
CA ALA A 80 8.18 1.53 3.70
C ALA A 80 8.55 0.46 4.75
N GLY A 81 7.89 -0.71 4.70
CA GLY A 81 8.03 -1.75 5.71
C GLY A 81 7.34 -1.38 7.01
N TRP A 82 7.92 -1.82 8.13
CA TRP A 82 7.33 -1.70 9.46
C TRP A 82 7.51 -0.31 10.08
N ASN A 83 6.40 0.34 10.43
CA ASN A 83 6.37 1.62 11.13
C ASN A 83 5.19 1.68 12.11
N LEU A 84 5.22 2.61 13.07
CA LEU A 84 4.01 2.91 13.83
C LEU A 84 2.96 3.48 12.88
N GLU A 85 1.71 3.07 13.04
CA GLU A 85 0.61 3.59 12.22
C GLU A 85 0.46 5.10 12.40
N ALA A 86 0.66 5.60 13.63
CA ALA A 86 0.64 7.03 13.91
C ALA A 86 1.70 7.82 13.11
N ASP A 87 2.91 7.27 12.99
CA ASP A 87 4.01 7.90 12.23
C ASP A 87 3.70 7.90 10.72
N LEU A 88 3.15 6.79 10.22
CA LEU A 88 2.70 6.67 8.82
C LEU A 88 1.67 7.74 8.48
N LEU A 89 0.64 7.89 9.33
CA LEU A 89 -0.44 8.84 9.11
C LEU A 89 0.06 10.28 9.22
N SER A 90 0.78 10.62 10.30
CA SER A 90 1.27 11.97 10.52
C SER A 90 2.18 12.46 9.39
N ALA A 91 3.12 11.64 8.95
CA ALA A 91 4.02 12.00 7.86
C ALA A 91 3.31 12.05 6.50
N THR A 92 2.29 11.21 6.28
CA THR A 92 1.41 11.30 5.11
C THR A 92 0.68 12.65 5.10
N GLU A 93 0.04 13.02 6.20
CA GLU A 93 -0.72 14.26 6.30
C GLU A 93 0.16 15.49 6.10
N GLU A 94 1.36 15.48 6.70
CA GLU A 94 2.35 16.55 6.52
C GLU A 94 2.77 16.69 5.05
N PHE A 95 3.04 15.58 4.38
CA PHE A 95 3.48 15.60 2.98
C PHE A 95 2.36 16.03 2.04
N GLU A 96 1.15 15.52 2.25
CA GLU A 96 -0.01 15.80 1.41
C GLU A 96 -0.67 17.14 1.71
N LYS A 97 -0.35 17.73 2.86
CA LYS A 97 -0.97 18.95 3.38
C LYS A 97 -2.49 18.81 3.50
N LYS A 98 -2.94 17.61 3.86
CA LYS A 98 -4.34 17.21 4.02
C LYS A 98 -4.43 16.24 5.19
N ALA A 99 -5.45 16.36 6.02
CA ALA A 99 -5.71 15.35 7.05
C ALA A 99 -6.26 14.06 6.42
N VAL A 100 -6.08 12.94 7.12
CA VAL A 100 -6.78 11.69 6.82
C VAL A 100 -8.21 11.82 7.32
N ALA A 101 -9.17 11.87 6.39
CA ALA A 101 -10.58 12.00 6.69
C ALA A 101 -11.17 10.71 7.25
N ASP A 102 -10.86 9.58 6.60
CA ASP A 102 -11.43 8.29 6.93
C ASP A 102 -10.38 7.19 6.85
N ARG A 103 -10.55 6.20 7.73
CA ARG A 103 -9.86 4.91 7.69
C ARG A 103 -10.85 3.81 7.98
N TRP A 104 -10.78 2.72 7.23
CA TRP A 104 -11.64 1.56 7.46
C TRP A 104 -10.90 0.27 7.18
N THR A 105 -11.31 -0.77 7.90
CA THR A 105 -10.84 -2.13 7.64
C THR A 105 -11.50 -2.64 6.36
N VAL A 106 -10.69 -3.14 5.44
CA VAL A 106 -11.16 -3.81 4.23
C VAL A 106 -11.49 -5.25 4.55
N LEU A 107 -12.73 -5.64 4.28
CA LEU A 107 -13.25 -7.00 4.54
C LEU A 107 -13.54 -7.78 3.26
N THR A 108 -13.36 -7.15 2.10
CA THR A 108 -13.62 -7.73 0.79
C THR A 108 -12.37 -8.39 0.22
N ASP A 109 -12.54 -9.28 -0.75
CA ASP A 109 -11.42 -9.80 -1.53
C ASP A 109 -10.77 -8.71 -2.41
N LEU A 110 -9.58 -9.00 -2.93
CA LEU A 110 -8.78 -8.08 -3.74
C LEU A 110 -9.53 -7.61 -5.00
N LYS A 111 -10.24 -8.52 -5.67
CA LYS A 111 -10.95 -8.20 -6.92
C LYS A 111 -12.11 -7.26 -6.65
N THR A 112 -12.89 -7.53 -5.61
CA THR A 112 -13.98 -6.69 -5.15
C THR A 112 -13.46 -5.32 -4.73
N TYR A 113 -12.37 -5.26 -3.95
CA TYR A 113 -11.74 -4.00 -3.56
C TYR A 113 -11.27 -3.17 -4.77
N CYS A 114 -10.57 -3.81 -5.72
CA CYS A 114 -10.10 -3.13 -6.93
C CYS A 114 -11.25 -2.49 -7.72
N ARG A 115 -12.37 -3.21 -7.88
CA ARG A 115 -13.55 -2.70 -8.56
C ARG A 115 -14.19 -1.53 -7.81
N ASP A 116 -14.40 -1.68 -6.51
CA ASP A 116 -15.22 -0.73 -5.73
C ASP A 116 -14.48 0.60 -5.46
N TYR A 117 -13.13 0.57 -5.47
CA TYR A 117 -12.29 1.75 -5.23
C TYR A 117 -11.43 2.16 -6.43
N ASP A 118 -11.76 1.68 -7.63
CA ASP A 118 -11.06 1.97 -8.89
C ASP A 118 -9.53 1.77 -8.81
N HIS A 119 -9.11 0.71 -8.12
CA HIS A 119 -7.70 0.31 -8.09
C HIS A 119 -7.42 -0.66 -9.23
N ARG A 120 -6.21 -0.56 -9.77
CA ARG A 120 -5.72 -1.46 -10.82
C ARG A 120 -5.73 -2.92 -10.32
N PRO A 121 -6.49 -3.84 -10.95
CA PRO A 121 -6.44 -5.25 -10.59
C PRO A 121 -5.12 -5.90 -11.07
N PRO A 122 -4.71 -7.06 -10.51
CA PRO A 122 -3.46 -7.73 -10.88
C PRO A 122 -3.26 -7.94 -12.39
N GLU A 123 -4.32 -8.29 -13.10
CA GLU A 123 -4.34 -8.54 -14.55
C GLU A 123 -4.13 -7.28 -15.42
N ALA A 124 -4.21 -6.08 -14.82
CA ALA A 124 -4.00 -4.80 -15.50
C ALA A 124 -2.60 -4.21 -15.25
N TYR A 125 -1.66 -4.99 -14.70
CA TYR A 125 -0.25 -4.65 -14.67
C TYR A 125 0.50 -5.28 -15.85
N TYR A 126 1.67 -4.75 -16.18
CA TYR A 126 2.52 -5.25 -17.26
C TYR A 126 2.84 -6.76 -17.14
N ALA A 127 3.04 -7.25 -15.92
CA ALA A 127 3.14 -8.66 -15.57
C ALA A 127 2.48 -8.91 -14.21
N ASP A 128 2.32 -10.17 -13.81
CA ASP A 128 1.68 -10.52 -12.53
C ASP A 128 2.48 -9.93 -11.34
N PRO A 129 1.93 -8.99 -10.58
CA PRO A 129 2.66 -8.32 -9.51
C PRO A 129 2.70 -9.14 -8.20
N ARG A 130 1.94 -10.24 -8.09
CA ARG A 130 1.83 -11.00 -6.83
C ARG A 130 3.13 -11.72 -6.43
N PRO A 131 3.86 -12.41 -7.32
CA PRO A 131 5.17 -12.99 -6.97
C PRO A 131 6.17 -11.92 -6.52
N ARG A 132 6.11 -10.74 -7.14
CA ARG A 132 6.93 -9.58 -6.76
C ARG A 132 6.58 -9.09 -5.35
N ALA A 133 5.29 -8.96 -5.04
CA ALA A 133 4.83 -8.58 -3.70
C ALA A 133 5.25 -9.59 -2.62
N GLN A 134 5.14 -10.89 -2.91
CA GLN A 134 5.62 -11.93 -1.99
C GLN A 134 7.13 -11.84 -1.74
N THR A 135 7.92 -11.62 -2.78
CA THR A 135 9.38 -11.46 -2.67
C THR A 135 9.73 -10.22 -1.84
N TYR A 136 9.03 -9.10 -2.10
CA TYR A 136 9.23 -7.86 -1.36
C TYR A 136 8.85 -8.02 0.12
N LEU A 137 7.70 -8.64 0.41
CA LEU A 137 7.27 -8.96 1.78
C LEU A 137 8.31 -9.80 2.53
N ALA A 138 8.87 -10.82 1.87
CA ALA A 138 9.88 -11.70 2.46
C ALA A 138 11.22 -11.00 2.78
N SER A 139 11.45 -9.79 2.25
CA SER A 139 12.63 -8.99 2.59
C SER A 139 12.54 -8.28 3.94
N PHE A 140 11.37 -8.30 4.59
CA PHE A 140 11.14 -7.72 5.91
C PHE A 140 10.97 -8.80 6.99
N PRO A 141 11.26 -8.48 8.27
CA PRO A 141 10.97 -9.38 9.38
C PRO A 141 9.50 -9.79 9.41
N ALA A 142 9.25 -11.06 9.73
CA ALA A 142 7.89 -11.55 9.94
C ALA A 142 7.20 -10.81 11.12
N PRO A 143 5.87 -10.74 11.18
CA PRO A 143 5.16 -9.93 12.16
C PRO A 143 5.46 -10.26 13.63
N HIS A 144 5.81 -11.52 13.92
CA HIS A 144 6.17 -12.00 15.26
C HIS A 144 7.62 -11.68 15.66
N ALA A 145 8.45 -11.28 14.68
CA ALA A 145 9.86 -10.96 14.85
C ALA A 145 10.13 -9.45 14.69
N ARG A 146 9.07 -8.64 14.67
CA ARG A 146 9.11 -7.18 14.56
C ARG A 146 9.08 -6.52 15.93
#